data_AF-A0A8C5ZNQ4-F1
#
_entry.id   AF-A0A8C5ZNQ4-F1
#
_cell.length_a   1.000
_cell.length_b   1.000
_cell.length_c   1.000
_cell.angle_alpha   90.00
_cell.angle_beta   90.00
_cell.angle_gamma   90.00
#
_symmetry.space_group_name_H-M   'P 1'
#
loop_
_entity.id
_entity.type
_entity.pdbx_description
1 polymer ?
#
loop_
_entity_poly.entity_id
_entity_poly.type
_entity_poly.pdbx_seq_one_letter_code
_entity_poly.pdbx_strand_id
1 'polypeptide(L)'
;MGVDGHYVLNGNWEVSPPGTYEAAGTPVVYARAAAPQETLHAAGPTSQDLLLQILLQEPNPGIQFEFWLPRERFGPFQVQTQALGWPVRQPQPREVEARAPIAPPPLMPTLAPDPCPPCPDTRGRAHRRLHYCGSDFVFQARVVGRHRQAQETRYEVHIQLIYKSRWPLRTREYVWAPAHCPCPPLASQQEYLMAIRRLISPDGTQDRLLLPHAGYARPWSPAEDSRIRLAARRCPV
;
A
#
# COMPACT_ATOMS: atom_id res chain seq x y z
N MET A 1 -4.94 9.67 -6.31
CA MET A 1 -6.12 8.79 -6.49
C MET A 1 -6.83 8.69 -5.15
N GLY A 2 -7.99 9.33 -5.01
CA GLY A 2 -8.89 8.99 -3.91
C GLY A 2 -9.35 7.55 -4.08
N VAL A 3 -9.80 6.92 -3.01
CA VAL A 3 -10.11 5.49 -2.94
C VAL A 3 -11.22 5.04 -3.92
N ASP A 4 -11.85 6.02 -4.58
CA ASP A 4 -13.03 5.88 -5.42
C ASP A 4 -12.71 5.97 -6.93
N GLY A 5 -11.42 6.03 -7.31
CA GLY A 5 -11.01 6.30 -8.70
C GLY A 5 -11.24 7.75 -9.12
N HIS A 6 -11.72 8.59 -8.20
CA HIS A 6 -11.83 10.03 -8.40
C HIS A 6 -10.44 10.68 -8.36
N TYR A 7 -10.15 11.40 -9.43
CA TYR A 7 -9.04 12.32 -9.52
C TYR A 7 -9.52 13.69 -9.05
N VAL A 8 -8.81 14.28 -8.09
CA VAL A 8 -9.10 15.65 -7.65
C VAL A 8 -8.56 16.65 -8.68
N LEU A 9 -7.45 16.30 -9.34
CA LEU A 9 -6.74 17.12 -10.31
C LEU A 9 -6.31 16.27 -11.50
N ASN A 10 -6.36 16.86 -12.69
CA ASN A 10 -5.85 16.30 -13.95
C ASN A 10 -6.29 14.84 -14.18
N GLY A 11 -7.61 14.61 -14.13
CA GLY A 11 -8.21 13.30 -14.28
C GLY A 11 -9.21 13.21 -15.41
N ASN A 12 -9.64 12.00 -15.75
CA ASN A 12 -10.64 11.75 -16.80
C ASN A 12 -10.27 12.38 -18.16
N TRP A 13 -8.98 12.42 -18.50
CA TRP A 13 -8.45 13.06 -19.71
C TRP A 13 -8.66 14.58 -19.77
N GLU A 14 -9.05 15.20 -18.65
CA GLU A 14 -9.27 16.63 -18.55
C GLU A 14 -8.17 17.28 -17.71
N VAL A 15 -7.74 18.45 -18.17
CA VAL A 15 -6.82 19.32 -17.45
C VAL A 15 -7.62 20.17 -16.48
N SER A 16 -7.27 20.14 -15.20
CA SER A 16 -7.88 21.02 -14.21
C SER A 16 -7.36 22.46 -14.38
N PRO A 17 -8.20 23.49 -14.20
CA PRO A 17 -7.73 24.87 -14.15
C PRO A 17 -6.87 25.14 -12.89
N PRO A 18 -6.00 26.17 -12.87
CA PRO A 18 -5.35 26.61 -11.63
C PRO A 18 -6.39 27.04 -10.58
N GLY A 19 -6.20 26.66 -9.32
CA GLY A 19 -7.15 26.97 -8.26
C GLY A 19 -6.92 26.19 -6.97
N THR A 20 -7.86 26.32 -6.03
CA THR A 20 -7.85 25.59 -4.75
C THR A 20 -8.81 24.42 -4.79
N TYR A 21 -8.34 23.25 -4.39
CA TYR A 21 -9.06 21.99 -4.45
C TYR A 21 -9.04 21.30 -3.09
N GLU A 22 -10.16 20.71 -2.68
CA GLU A 22 -10.20 19.90 -1.46
C GLU A 22 -9.63 18.51 -1.74
N ALA A 23 -8.52 18.16 -1.07
CA ALA A 23 -7.90 16.85 -1.20
C ALA A 23 -7.32 16.36 0.13
N ALA A 24 -7.48 15.07 0.44
CA ALA A 24 -6.94 14.46 1.65
C ALA A 24 -7.25 15.26 2.96
N GLY A 25 -8.42 15.89 3.02
CA GLY A 25 -8.87 16.66 4.17
C GLY A 25 -8.21 18.02 4.36
N THR A 26 -7.55 18.58 3.35
CA THR A 26 -6.96 19.92 3.40
C THR A 26 -7.11 20.63 2.04
N PRO A 27 -7.22 21.97 2.00
CA PRO A 27 -7.17 22.71 0.76
C PRO A 27 -5.78 22.61 0.12
N VAL A 28 -5.75 22.19 -1.14
CA VAL A 28 -4.57 22.09 -1.98
C VAL A 28 -4.65 23.14 -3.08
N VAL A 29 -3.67 24.02 -3.13
CA VAL A 29 -3.50 25.02 -4.18
C VAL A 29 -2.73 24.38 -5.33
N TYR A 30 -3.39 24.30 -6.48
CA TYR A 30 -2.82 23.85 -7.74
C TYR A 30 -2.54 25.05 -8.63
N ALA A 31 -1.29 25.21 -9.03
CA ALA A 31 -0.89 26.24 -9.98
C ALA A 31 -0.21 25.62 -11.19
N ARG A 32 -0.59 26.13 -12.37
CA ARG A 32 0.04 25.81 -13.65
C ARG A 32 0.48 27.13 -14.27
N ALA A 33 1.79 27.37 -14.31
CA ALA A 33 2.34 28.53 -14.99
C ALA A 33 2.33 28.31 -16.52
N ALA A 34 2.56 29.37 -17.30
CA ALA A 34 2.76 29.28 -18.75
C ALA A 34 4.07 28.54 -19.16
N ALA A 35 4.91 28.19 -18.18
CA ALA A 35 6.12 27.39 -18.30
C ALA A 35 5.82 25.91 -17.91
N PRO A 36 6.67 24.92 -18.22
CA PRO A 36 6.34 23.48 -18.11
C PRO A 36 6.26 22.95 -16.65
N GLN A 37 6.05 23.81 -15.66
CA GLN A 37 6.06 23.46 -14.25
C GLN A 37 4.67 23.58 -13.63
N GLU A 38 4.20 22.46 -13.09
CA GLU A 38 3.00 22.36 -12.26
C GLU A 38 3.40 22.31 -10.79
N THR A 39 2.68 23.02 -9.92
CA THR A 39 2.92 23.01 -8.48
C THR A 39 1.66 22.67 -7.69
N LEU A 40 1.86 21.96 -6.58
CA LEU A 40 0.83 21.55 -5.62
C LEU A 40 1.30 21.94 -4.23
N HIS A 41 0.51 22.77 -3.54
CA HIS A 41 0.81 23.21 -2.17
C HIS A 41 -0.38 22.96 -1.26
N ALA A 42 -0.13 22.31 -0.12
CA ALA A 42 -1.14 22.04 0.89
C ALA A 42 -0.64 22.54 2.25
N ALA A 43 -1.50 23.26 3.00
CA ALA A 43 -1.16 23.67 4.37
C ALA A 43 -1.16 22.47 5.35
N GLY A 44 -1.88 21.40 5.01
CA GLY A 44 -2.06 20.24 5.87
C GLY A 44 -3.00 20.53 7.06
N PRO A 45 -3.05 19.62 8.05
CA PRO A 45 -2.55 18.24 7.98
C PRO A 45 -3.36 17.41 6.98
N THR A 46 -2.72 16.46 6.31
CA THR A 46 -3.43 15.50 5.47
C THR A 46 -4.04 14.40 6.34
N SER A 47 -5.35 14.17 6.22
CA SER A 47 -6.06 13.08 6.89
C SER A 47 -5.97 11.75 6.13
N GLN A 48 -5.55 11.79 4.87
CA GLN A 48 -5.42 10.65 3.96
C GLN A 48 -4.12 10.73 3.15
N ASP A 49 -3.69 9.62 2.57
CA ASP A 49 -2.53 9.60 1.68
C ASP A 49 -2.85 10.35 0.38
N LEU A 50 -1.98 11.29 0.01
CA LEU A 50 -2.00 11.91 -1.30
C LEU A 50 -1.19 11.06 -2.28
N LEU A 51 -1.87 10.41 -3.21
CA LEU A 51 -1.22 9.68 -4.31
C LEU A 51 -1.12 10.59 -5.54
N LEU A 52 0.12 10.98 -5.87
CA LEU A 52 0.46 11.70 -7.09
C LEU A 52 0.82 10.72 -8.20
N GLN A 53 0.18 10.85 -9.35
CA GLN A 53 0.53 10.15 -10.57
C GLN A 53 1.12 11.15 -11.55
N ILE A 54 2.31 10.87 -12.05
CA ILE A 54 3.04 11.76 -12.94
C ILE A 54 2.89 11.22 -14.36
N LEU A 55 2.26 12.00 -15.23
CA LEU A 55 2.31 11.77 -16.67
C LEU A 55 3.46 12.59 -17.25
N LEU A 56 4.31 11.93 -18.04
CA LEU A 56 5.51 12.53 -18.62
C LEU A 56 5.37 12.54 -20.14
N GLN A 57 5.56 13.70 -20.74
CA GLN A 57 5.70 13.83 -22.21
C GLN A 57 7.17 13.84 -22.65
N GLU A 58 8.07 14.27 -21.76
CA GLU A 58 9.52 14.35 -21.95
C GLU A 58 10.27 13.34 -21.05
N PRO A 59 11.56 13.06 -21.29
CA PRO A 59 12.37 12.21 -20.41
C PRO A 59 12.28 12.71 -18.96
N ASN A 60 11.87 11.82 -18.06
CA ASN A 60 11.51 12.09 -16.66
C ASN A 60 12.41 13.17 -15.99
N PRO A 61 11.95 14.42 -15.87
CA PRO A 61 12.72 15.49 -15.23
C PRO A 61 12.72 15.34 -13.69
N GLY A 62 12.00 14.36 -13.16
CA GLY A 62 11.82 14.12 -11.74
C GLY A 62 10.75 15.03 -11.13
N ILE A 63 10.53 14.85 -9.84
CA ILE A 63 9.66 15.71 -9.03
C ILE A 63 10.47 16.27 -7.87
N GLN A 64 10.16 17.52 -7.51
CA GLN A 64 10.63 18.13 -6.28
C GLN A 64 9.46 18.23 -5.32
N PHE A 65 9.66 17.78 -4.10
CA PHE A 65 8.63 17.84 -3.08
C PHE A 65 9.25 18.19 -1.74
N GLU A 66 8.50 18.94 -0.96
CA GLU A 66 8.79 19.29 0.42
C GLU A 66 7.53 19.05 1.24
N PHE A 67 7.70 18.66 2.49
CA PHE A 67 6.59 18.36 3.36
C PHE A 67 7.02 18.46 4.82
N TRP A 68 6.01 18.63 5.66
CA TRP A 68 6.18 18.66 7.11
C TRP A 68 5.62 17.36 7.69
N LEU A 69 6.34 16.81 8.67
CA LEU A 69 5.87 15.67 9.46
C LEU A 69 5.65 16.12 10.91
N PRO A 70 4.67 15.52 11.62
CA PRO A 70 4.61 15.64 13.07
C PRO A 70 5.94 15.23 13.71
N ARG A 71 6.30 15.86 14.82
CA ARG A 71 7.62 15.68 15.47
C ARG A 71 7.90 14.22 15.80
N GLU A 72 6.86 13.47 16.17
CA GLU A 72 6.91 12.04 16.50
C GLU A 72 7.26 11.18 15.29
N ARG A 73 6.90 11.64 14.08
CA ARG A 73 7.18 10.96 12.81
C ARG A 73 8.49 11.41 12.16
N PHE A 74 9.03 12.55 12.58
CA PHE A 74 10.25 13.12 12.00
C PHE A 74 11.51 12.31 12.35
N GLY A 75 11.68 11.87 13.60
CA GLY A 75 12.84 11.06 14.02
C GLY A 75 12.99 9.75 13.22
N PRO A 76 11.96 8.90 13.14
CA PRO A 76 11.98 7.70 12.32
C PRO A 76 12.23 7.98 10.84
N PHE A 77 11.65 9.07 10.32
CA PHE A 77 11.84 9.48 8.93
C PHE A 77 13.28 9.93 8.63
N GLN A 78 13.95 10.60 9.56
CA GLN A 78 15.36 10.99 9.41
C GLN A 78 16.29 9.77 9.32
N VAL A 79 16.09 8.78 10.17
CA VAL A 79 16.88 7.54 10.13
C VAL A 79 16.67 6.80 8.80
N GLN A 80 15.43 6.76 8.31
CA GLN A 80 15.07 6.13 7.05
C GLN A 80 15.67 6.88 5.84
N THR A 81 15.64 8.21 5.83
CA THR A 81 16.21 9.02 4.74
C THR A 81 17.74 8.98 4.70
N GLN A 82 18.40 8.95 5.85
CA GLN A 82 19.85 8.77 5.96
C GLN A 82 20.30 7.40 5.44
N ALA A 83 19.57 6.34 5.77
CA ALA A 83 19.84 5.00 5.25
C ALA A 83 19.66 4.88 3.73
N LEU A 84 18.78 5.71 3.15
CA LEU A 84 18.52 5.78 1.71
C LEU A 84 19.46 6.73 0.96
N GLY A 85 20.34 7.48 1.65
CA GLY A 85 21.28 8.43 1.05
C GLY A 85 20.62 9.67 0.46
N TRP A 86 19.42 10.05 0.93
CA TRP A 86 18.68 11.18 0.37
C TRP A 86 19.17 12.50 0.97
N PRO A 87 19.48 13.53 0.15
CA PRO A 87 19.89 14.83 0.66
C PRO A 87 18.70 15.55 1.29
N VAL A 88 18.54 15.45 2.60
CA VAL A 88 17.53 16.19 3.35
C VAL A 88 18.03 17.63 3.55
N ARG A 89 17.39 18.62 2.91
CA ARG A 89 17.57 20.02 3.34
C ARG A 89 16.89 20.19 4.70
N GLN A 90 17.63 20.67 5.69
CA GLN A 90 17.10 20.84 7.06
C GLN A 90 15.88 21.77 7.07
N PRO A 91 14.77 21.42 7.76
CA PRO A 91 13.62 22.31 7.88
C PRO A 91 13.86 23.42 8.92
N GLN A 92 13.45 24.65 8.62
CA GLN A 92 13.28 25.72 9.62
C GLN A 92 12.01 25.44 10.45
N PRO A 93 12.02 25.51 11.79
CA PRO A 93 10.82 25.32 12.59
C PRO A 93 9.83 26.47 12.33
N ARG A 94 8.63 26.15 11.83
CA ARG A 94 7.45 27.00 11.99
C ARG A 94 6.44 26.23 12.84
N GLU A 95 6.11 26.81 13.97
CA GLU A 95 5.13 26.29 14.91
C GLU A 95 3.72 26.58 14.37
N VAL A 96 2.93 25.53 14.12
CA VAL A 96 1.53 25.65 13.70
C VAL A 96 0.66 25.22 14.88
N GLU A 97 -0.05 26.19 15.45
CA GLU A 97 -0.99 26.02 16.55
C GLU A 97 -2.15 25.07 16.15
N ALA A 98 -2.35 24.00 16.91
CA ALA A 98 -3.38 22.99 16.63
C ALA A 98 -4.79 23.51 16.96
N ARG A 99 -5.71 23.50 15.99
CA ARG A 99 -7.15 23.65 16.25
C ARG A 99 -7.82 22.31 16.49
N ALA A 100 -8.76 22.28 17.44
CA ALA A 100 -9.47 21.10 17.89
C ALA A 100 -10.37 20.47 16.80
N PRO A 101 -10.56 19.14 16.79
CA PRO A 101 -11.41 18.46 15.81
C PRO A 101 -12.91 18.69 16.08
N ILE A 102 -13.66 18.99 15.02
CA ILE A 102 -15.13 19.05 15.01
C ILE A 102 -15.67 17.60 14.97
N ALA A 103 -16.68 17.33 15.79
CA ALA A 103 -17.29 16.00 15.95
C ALA A 103 -17.93 15.49 14.64
N PRO A 104 -17.83 14.18 14.32
CA PRO A 104 -18.50 13.60 13.17
C PRO A 104 -20.02 13.49 13.41
N PRO A 105 -20.86 13.62 12.36
CA PRO A 105 -22.30 13.40 12.45
C PRO A 105 -22.62 11.92 12.76
N PRO A 106 -23.82 11.63 13.31
CA PRO A 106 -24.16 10.29 13.77
C PRO A 106 -24.24 9.28 12.62
N LEU A 107 -23.56 8.15 12.80
CA LEU A 107 -23.63 6.98 11.93
C LEU A 107 -25.02 6.34 12.02
N MET A 108 -25.69 6.21 10.87
CA MET A 108 -26.87 5.35 10.75
C MET A 108 -26.46 3.87 10.93
N PRO A 109 -27.32 3.02 11.53
CA PRO A 109 -27.01 1.62 11.72
C PRO A 109 -27.00 0.89 10.38
N THR A 110 -25.82 0.55 9.87
CA THR A 110 -25.65 -0.42 8.79
C THR A 110 -26.03 -1.81 9.30
N LEU A 111 -26.94 -2.50 8.59
CA LEU A 111 -27.19 -3.93 8.79
C LEU A 111 -25.87 -4.67 8.91
N ALA A 112 -25.72 -5.48 9.96
CA ALA A 112 -24.55 -6.33 10.14
C ALA A 112 -24.38 -7.21 8.89
N PRO A 113 -23.22 -7.17 8.21
CA PRO A 113 -22.99 -7.99 7.03
C PRO A 113 -22.99 -9.47 7.42
N ASP A 114 -23.52 -10.32 6.54
CA ASP A 114 -23.58 -11.75 6.74
C ASP A 114 -22.19 -12.34 7.08
N PRO A 115 -22.11 -13.28 8.04
CA PRO A 115 -20.84 -13.85 8.47
C PRO A 115 -20.11 -14.56 7.31
N CYS A 116 -18.78 -14.33 7.22
CA CYS A 116 -17.93 -14.94 6.19
C CYS A 116 -17.99 -16.48 6.25
N PRO A 117 -18.02 -17.18 5.09
CA PRO A 117 -17.93 -18.63 5.07
C PRO A 117 -16.56 -19.12 5.55
N PRO A 118 -16.47 -20.36 6.07
CA PRO A 118 -15.21 -20.95 6.48
C PRO A 118 -14.28 -21.16 5.27
N CYS A 119 -12.99 -20.89 5.46
CA CYS A 119 -12.01 -21.09 4.40
C CYS A 119 -11.65 -22.57 4.22
N PRO A 120 -11.35 -23.01 2.98
CA PRO A 120 -10.91 -24.37 2.72
C PRO A 120 -9.59 -24.68 3.44
N ASP A 121 -9.43 -25.92 3.91
CA ASP A 121 -8.22 -26.32 4.61
C ASP A 121 -7.06 -26.55 3.63
N THR A 122 -6.15 -25.58 3.55
CA THR A 122 -4.93 -25.68 2.73
C THR A 122 -3.71 -26.18 3.52
N ARG A 123 -3.91 -26.88 4.66
CA ARG A 123 -2.80 -27.40 5.47
C ARG A 123 -2.09 -28.57 4.79
N GLY A 124 -0.89 -28.85 5.29
CA GLY A 124 -0.12 -30.04 4.92
C GLY A 124 1.10 -29.76 4.04
N ARG A 125 1.95 -30.78 3.94
CA ARG A 125 3.23 -30.71 3.22
C ARG A 125 3.03 -30.52 1.70
N ALA A 126 2.05 -31.20 1.12
CA ALA A 126 1.78 -31.13 -0.32
C ALA A 126 1.31 -29.74 -0.75
N HIS A 127 0.31 -29.16 -0.07
CA HIS A 127 -0.16 -27.79 -0.33
C HIS A 127 0.95 -26.75 -0.15
N ARG A 128 1.74 -26.82 0.92
CA ARG A 128 2.87 -25.90 1.12
C ARG A 128 3.84 -25.93 -0.06
N ARG A 129 4.22 -27.12 -0.52
CA ARG A 129 5.09 -27.26 -1.69
C ARG A 129 4.42 -26.67 -2.94
N LEU A 130 3.17 -27.04 -3.22
CA LEU A 130 2.42 -26.54 -4.37
C LEU A 130 2.44 -25.01 -4.44
N HIS A 131 2.07 -24.33 -3.35
CA HIS A 131 2.03 -22.87 -3.31
C HIS A 131 3.43 -22.24 -3.35
N TYR A 132 4.44 -22.81 -2.69
CA TYR A 132 5.80 -22.29 -2.77
C TYR A 132 6.34 -22.32 -4.21
N CYS A 133 6.18 -23.46 -4.89
CA CYS A 133 6.71 -23.65 -6.24
C CYS A 133 5.93 -22.81 -7.26
N GLY A 134 4.60 -22.78 -7.15
CA GLY A 134 3.70 -22.10 -8.09
C GLY A 134 3.44 -20.61 -7.81
N SER A 135 4.19 -19.99 -6.88
CA SER A 135 4.12 -18.55 -6.60
C SER A 135 5.39 -17.86 -7.07
N ASP A 136 5.31 -16.57 -7.35
CA ASP A 136 6.45 -15.75 -7.77
C ASP A 136 7.26 -15.24 -6.57
N PHE A 137 6.58 -15.03 -5.45
CA PHE A 137 7.15 -14.55 -4.21
C PHE A 137 6.72 -15.41 -3.03
N VAL A 138 7.63 -15.60 -2.07
CA VAL A 138 7.31 -16.17 -0.77
C VAL A 138 8.05 -15.37 0.28
N PHE A 139 7.31 -14.75 1.20
CA PHE A 139 7.88 -13.86 2.21
C PHE A 139 7.11 -13.92 3.52
N GLN A 140 7.78 -13.58 4.61
CA GLN A 140 7.17 -13.19 5.87
C GLN A 140 6.87 -11.70 5.82
N ALA A 141 5.64 -11.32 6.13
CA ALA A 141 5.27 -9.93 6.26
C ALA A 141 4.27 -9.71 7.40
N ARG A 142 4.34 -8.52 8.00
CA ARG A 142 3.36 -8.04 8.97
C ARG A 142 2.25 -7.31 8.23
N VAL A 143 1.00 -7.66 8.51
CA VAL A 143 -0.15 -6.94 7.95
C VAL A 143 -0.35 -5.66 8.75
N VAL A 144 -0.21 -4.51 8.13
CA VAL A 144 -0.31 -3.20 8.79
C VAL A 144 -1.71 -2.63 8.63
N GLY A 145 -2.27 -2.77 7.44
CA GLY A 145 -3.57 -2.21 7.08
C GLY A 145 -4.38 -3.15 6.19
N ARG A 146 -5.70 -2.95 6.19
CA ARG A 146 -6.65 -3.67 5.35
C ARG A 146 -7.69 -2.71 4.81
N HIS A 147 -7.84 -2.69 3.49
CA HIS A 147 -8.87 -1.93 2.80
C HIS A 147 -9.80 -2.92 2.07
N ARG A 148 -11.07 -2.96 2.47
CA ARG A 148 -12.08 -3.86 1.86
C ARG A 148 -12.93 -3.08 0.86
N GLN A 149 -13.05 -3.63 -0.35
CA GLN A 149 -13.98 -3.19 -1.38
C GLN A 149 -14.94 -4.34 -1.71
N ALA A 150 -16.00 -4.06 -2.47
CA ALA A 150 -17.06 -5.03 -2.75
C ALA A 150 -16.57 -6.36 -3.35
N GLN A 151 -15.50 -6.32 -4.16
CA GLN A 151 -14.99 -7.49 -4.88
C GLN A 151 -13.55 -7.89 -4.52
N GLU A 152 -12.85 -7.07 -3.71
CA GLU A 152 -11.42 -7.23 -3.47
C GLU A 152 -11.04 -6.67 -2.11
N THR A 153 -10.07 -7.30 -1.47
CA THR A 153 -9.45 -6.80 -0.23
C THR A 153 -7.98 -6.52 -0.49
N ARG A 154 -7.56 -5.29 -0.28
CA ARG A 154 -6.15 -4.88 -0.35
C ARG A 154 -5.56 -4.86 1.06
N TYR A 155 -4.47 -5.58 1.23
CA TYR A 155 -3.65 -5.58 2.43
C TYR A 155 -2.42 -4.74 2.21
N GLU A 156 -2.10 -3.92 3.20
CA GLU A 156 -0.80 -3.27 3.28
C GLU A 156 0.10 -4.12 4.19
N VAL A 157 1.27 -4.50 3.68
CA VAL A 157 2.16 -5.41 4.36
C VAL A 157 3.57 -4.84 4.45
N HIS A 158 4.22 -5.03 5.60
CA HIS A 158 5.64 -4.75 5.79
C HIS A 158 6.44 -6.04 5.67
N ILE A 159 7.30 -6.13 4.66
CA ILE A 159 8.14 -7.29 4.39
C ILE A 159 9.21 -7.40 5.49
N GLN A 160 9.25 -8.54 6.17
CA GLN A 160 10.22 -8.86 7.22
C GLN A 160 11.36 -9.75 6.70
N LEU A 161 10.99 -10.78 5.93
CA LEU A 161 11.94 -11.76 5.42
C LEU A 161 11.47 -12.33 4.08
N ILE A 162 12.38 -12.48 3.12
CA ILE A 162 12.08 -13.02 1.79
C ILE A 162 12.69 -14.42 1.65
N TYR A 163 11.86 -15.41 1.33
CA TYR A 163 12.28 -16.81 1.08
C TYR A 163 12.38 -17.14 -0.40
N LYS A 164 11.63 -16.44 -1.24
CA LYS A 164 11.64 -16.57 -2.70
C LYS A 164 11.20 -15.23 -3.31
N SER A 165 11.94 -14.78 -4.31
CA SER A 165 11.62 -13.58 -5.06
C SER A 165 12.09 -13.74 -6.50
N ARG A 166 11.18 -13.63 -7.46
CA ARG A 166 11.55 -13.49 -8.88
C ARG A 166 11.91 -12.05 -9.26
N TRP A 167 11.42 -11.08 -8.49
CA TRP A 167 11.71 -9.65 -8.63
C TRP A 167 11.97 -9.02 -7.25
N PRO A 168 12.63 -7.86 -7.17
CA PRO A 168 12.82 -7.15 -5.92
C PRO A 168 11.47 -6.75 -5.30
N LEU A 169 11.35 -6.93 -3.99
CA LEU A 169 10.24 -6.42 -3.18
C LEU A 169 10.70 -5.21 -2.38
N ARG A 170 9.80 -4.26 -2.16
CA ARG A 170 9.98 -3.09 -1.29
C ARG A 170 9.72 -3.48 0.17
N THR A 171 10.13 -2.62 1.10
CA THR A 171 9.84 -2.83 2.53
C THR A 171 8.34 -2.81 2.84
N ARG A 172 7.59 -2.00 2.09
CA ARG A 172 6.13 -1.91 2.16
C ARG A 172 5.54 -2.26 0.81
N GLU A 173 4.66 -3.23 0.80
CA GLU A 173 3.98 -3.74 -0.39
C GLU A 173 2.47 -3.77 -0.17
N TYR A 174 1.73 -3.85 -1.28
CA TYR A 174 0.28 -4.04 -1.25
C TYR A 174 -0.05 -5.42 -1.80
N VAL A 175 -0.82 -6.20 -1.06
CA VAL A 175 -1.25 -7.55 -1.44
C VAL A 175 -2.76 -7.54 -1.64
N TRP A 176 -3.20 -7.89 -2.84
CA TRP A 176 -4.60 -7.99 -3.20
C TRP A 176 -5.11 -9.41 -2.99
N ALA A 177 -6.29 -9.55 -2.42
CA ALA A 177 -6.98 -10.83 -2.27
C ALA A 177 -8.40 -10.71 -2.83
N PRO A 178 -8.86 -11.68 -3.63
CA PRO A 178 -10.19 -11.64 -4.21
C PRO A 178 -11.24 -11.84 -3.11
N ALA A 179 -12.38 -11.18 -3.28
CA ALA A 179 -13.53 -11.15 -2.37
C ALA A 179 -13.41 -10.23 -1.14
N HIS A 180 -14.60 -9.87 -0.62
CA HIS A 180 -14.78 -9.10 0.60
C HIS A 180 -14.36 -9.91 1.86
N CYS A 181 -14.53 -11.23 1.81
CA CYS A 181 -14.03 -12.22 2.78
C CYS A 181 -12.92 -13.04 2.12
N PRO A 182 -11.69 -12.51 2.06
CA PRO A 182 -10.59 -13.23 1.43
C PRO A 182 -10.21 -14.46 2.26
N CYS A 183 -9.85 -15.54 1.56
CA CYS A 183 -9.39 -16.79 2.15
C CYS A 183 -7.97 -17.10 1.64
N PRO A 184 -6.95 -17.21 2.52
CA PRO A 184 -7.04 -17.18 4.00
C PRO A 184 -7.30 -15.79 4.61
N PRO A 185 -7.95 -15.70 5.79
CA PRO A 185 -8.21 -14.43 6.44
C PRO A 185 -6.94 -13.90 7.12
N LEU A 186 -6.63 -12.63 6.88
CA LEU A 186 -5.50 -11.96 7.51
C LEU A 186 -5.97 -10.93 8.55
N ALA A 187 -5.41 -11.05 9.75
CA ALA A 187 -5.60 -10.12 10.85
C ALA A 187 -4.56 -9.00 10.77
N SER A 188 -4.97 -7.78 11.15
CA SER A 188 -4.06 -6.64 11.27
C SER A 188 -3.06 -6.85 12.41
N GLN A 189 -1.88 -6.26 12.28
CA GLN A 189 -0.73 -6.33 13.21
C GLN A 189 -0.16 -7.75 13.42
N GLN A 190 -0.64 -8.74 12.67
CA GLN A 190 -0.15 -10.11 12.75
C GLN A 190 0.83 -10.40 11.61
N GLU A 191 1.84 -11.23 11.91
CA GLU A 191 2.82 -11.69 10.93
C GLU A 191 2.37 -12.98 10.27
N TYR A 192 2.56 -13.04 8.96
CA TYR A 192 2.21 -14.17 8.13
C TYR A 192 3.33 -14.52 7.16
N LEU A 193 3.45 -15.81 6.90
CA LEU A 193 4.15 -16.34 5.75
C LEU A 193 3.16 -16.43 4.59
N MET A 194 3.45 -15.73 3.50
CA MET A 194 2.58 -15.63 2.33
C MET A 194 3.27 -16.13 1.07
N ALA A 195 2.55 -16.86 0.22
CA ALA A 195 2.97 -17.18 -1.14
C ALA A 195 2.09 -16.41 -2.12
N ILE A 196 2.74 -15.58 -2.94
CA ILE A 196 2.11 -14.49 -3.68
C ILE A 196 2.46 -14.62 -5.17
N ARG A 197 1.47 -14.36 -6.03
CA ARG A 197 1.64 -14.30 -7.48
C ARG A 197 1.70 -12.86 -7.96
N ARG A 198 2.51 -12.59 -8.97
CA ARG A 198 2.44 -11.32 -9.71
C ARG A 198 1.33 -11.43 -10.75
N LEU A 199 0.44 -10.46 -10.78
CA LEU A 199 -0.57 -10.34 -11.84
C LEU A 199 -0.36 -9.02 -12.55
N ILE A 200 0.03 -9.12 -13.82
CA ILE A 200 0.14 -7.97 -14.72
C ILE A 200 -1.09 -8.00 -15.63
N SER A 201 -1.80 -6.88 -15.74
CA SER A 201 -2.93 -6.78 -16.65
C SER A 201 -2.48 -6.89 -18.11
N PRO A 202 -3.33 -7.35 -19.04
CA PRO A 202 -2.93 -7.56 -20.45
C PRO A 202 -2.44 -6.28 -21.16
N ASP A 203 -2.94 -5.12 -20.73
CA ASP A 203 -2.54 -3.78 -21.18
C ASP A 203 -1.28 -3.26 -20.46
N GLY A 204 -0.74 -4.01 -19.49
CA GLY A 204 0.46 -3.68 -18.73
C GLY A 204 0.29 -2.54 -17.71
N THR A 205 -0.91 -2.00 -17.55
CA THR A 205 -1.16 -0.81 -16.71
C THR A 205 -1.22 -1.14 -15.22
N GLN A 206 -1.55 -2.38 -14.86
CA GLN A 206 -1.65 -2.84 -13.49
C GLN A 206 -0.61 -3.92 -13.22
N ASP A 207 0.16 -3.73 -12.15
CA ASP A 207 1.10 -4.71 -11.61
C ASP A 207 0.76 -4.94 -10.14
N ARG A 208 0.18 -6.10 -9.85
CA ARG A 208 -0.38 -6.41 -8.53
C ARG A 208 0.26 -7.66 -7.94
N LEU A 209 0.41 -7.64 -6.62
CA LEU A 209 0.74 -8.82 -5.83
C LEU A 209 -0.55 -9.50 -5.36
N LEU A 210 -0.90 -10.63 -5.95
CA LEU A 210 -2.13 -11.34 -5.67
C LEU A 210 -1.88 -12.49 -4.67
N LEU A 211 -2.64 -12.48 -3.57
CA LEU A 211 -2.89 -13.65 -2.74
C LEU A 211 -4.12 -14.39 -3.31
N PRO A 212 -3.97 -15.57 -3.93
CA PRO A 212 -5.10 -16.28 -4.53
C PRO A 212 -6.11 -16.72 -3.48
N HIS A 213 -7.38 -16.91 -3.89
CA HIS A 213 -8.35 -17.64 -3.07
C HIS A 213 -7.84 -19.06 -2.81
N ALA A 214 -8.01 -19.56 -1.58
CA ALA A 214 -7.38 -20.79 -1.11
C ALA A 214 -5.85 -20.77 -1.30
N GLY A 215 -5.26 -19.58 -1.25
CA GLY A 215 -3.82 -19.37 -1.33
C GLY A 215 -3.11 -19.75 -0.04
N TYR A 216 -1.80 -19.52 -0.02
CA TYR A 216 -0.97 -19.81 1.13
C TYR A 216 -0.68 -18.54 1.91
N ALA A 217 -1.38 -18.37 3.03
CA ALA A 217 -1.04 -17.39 4.04
C ALA A 217 -1.25 -18.03 5.41
N ARG A 218 -0.18 -18.14 6.21
CA ARG A 218 -0.21 -18.79 7.52
C ARG A 218 0.45 -17.90 8.55
N PRO A 219 -0.08 -17.80 9.79
CA PRO A 219 0.59 -17.08 10.85
C PRO A 219 2.04 -17.54 10.96
N TRP A 220 2.96 -16.57 11.01
CA TRP A 220 4.36 -16.88 11.10
C TRP A 220 4.67 -17.54 12.45
N SER A 221 5.56 -18.54 12.42
CA SER A 221 6.13 -19.16 13.61
C SER A 221 7.48 -19.80 13.25
N PRO A 222 8.36 -20.07 14.22
CA PRO A 222 9.62 -20.78 13.97
C PRO A 222 9.40 -22.16 13.30
N ALA A 223 8.31 -22.84 13.65
CA ALA A 223 7.93 -24.10 13.03
C ALA A 223 7.55 -23.91 11.55
N GLU A 224 6.86 -22.83 11.21
CA GLU A 224 6.46 -22.55 9.82
C GLU A 224 7.64 -22.06 8.97
N ASP A 225 8.57 -21.29 9.54
CA ASP A 225 9.87 -20.95 8.91
C ASP A 225 10.64 -22.23 8.53
N SER A 226 10.78 -23.16 9.46
CA SER A 226 11.48 -24.43 9.19
C SER A 226 10.82 -25.23 8.06
N ARG A 227 9.47 -25.27 8.05
CA ARG A 227 8.72 -25.99 7.03
C ARG A 227 8.80 -25.33 5.65
N ILE A 228 8.82 -23.99 5.58
CA ILE A 228 8.96 -23.30 4.28
C ILE A 228 10.36 -23.49 3.71
N ARG A 229 11.40 -23.47 4.56
CA ARG A 229 12.78 -23.70 4.11
C ARG A 229 12.96 -25.11 3.56
N LEU A 230 12.25 -26.09 4.10
CA LEU A 230 12.20 -27.44 3.52
C LEU A 230 11.51 -27.46 2.15
N ALA A 231 10.45 -26.66 1.95
CA ALA A 231 9.80 -26.52 0.65
C ALA A 231 10.73 -25.82 -0.37
N ALA A 232 11.49 -24.81 0.05
CA ALA A 232 12.47 -24.10 -0.77
C ALA A 232 13.51 -25.03 -1.39
N ARG A 233 14.04 -25.99 -0.61
CA ARG A 233 15.00 -26.99 -1.09
C ARG A 233 14.47 -27.86 -2.23
N ARG A 234 13.15 -27.98 -2.39
CA ARG A 234 12.50 -28.82 -3.40
C ARG A 234 12.09 -28.05 -4.66
N CYS A 235 12.18 -26.73 -4.63
CA CYS A 235 11.78 -25.84 -5.72
C CYS A 235 12.72 -24.63 -5.77
N PRO A 236 13.92 -24.78 -6.39
CA PRO A 236 14.86 -23.67 -6.55
C PRO A 236 14.24 -22.55 -7.40
N VAL A 237 14.73 -21.33 -7.16
CA VAL A 237 14.25 -20.08 -7.81
C VAL A 237 14.93 -19.90 -9.15
#